data_AF-A0A0M2S1W9-F1
#
_entry.id   AF-A0A0M2S1W9-F1
#
_cell.length_a   1.000
_cell.length_b   1.000
_cell.length_c   1.000
_cell.angle_alpha   90.00
_cell.angle_beta   90.00
_cell.angle_gamma   90.00
#
_symmetry.space_group_name_H-M   'P 1'
#
loop_
_entity.id
_entity.type
_entity.pdbx_description
1 polymer ?
#
loop_
_entity_poly.entity_id
_entity_poly.type
_entity_poly.pdbx_seq_one_letter_code
_entity_poly.pdbx_strand_id
1 'polypeptide(L)'
;MTETVAMSEDAGGAPRTQVAITALLIVAGVLILFVPASDEGRVLVPLSEGHGLSAVDGVGAALLALGGTWLEVLVVRRLPYLALPPRALFALGLLAGLGMGLLIASVFSGFFWWWAIGATTLGVAVLVLVPLTARR
;
A
#
# COMPACT_ATOMS: atom_id res chain seq x y z
N MET A 1 -40.90 -31.63 -0.27
CA MET A 1 -39.45 -31.82 -0.12
C MET A 1 -38.80 -30.61 -0.76
N THR A 2 -38.69 -29.54 0.01
CA THR A 2 -38.22 -28.22 -0.43
C THR A 2 -36.80 -28.06 0.10
N GLU A 3 -35.81 -28.21 -0.78
CA GLU A 3 -34.43 -27.87 -0.47
C GLU A 3 -34.35 -26.39 -0.19
N THR A 4 -34.29 -26.07 1.10
CA THR A 4 -33.80 -24.80 1.62
C THR A 4 -32.31 -24.82 1.33
N VAL A 5 -31.92 -24.30 0.16
CA VAL A 5 -30.54 -23.97 -0.16
C VAL A 5 -30.09 -22.98 0.92
N ALA A 6 -29.37 -23.51 1.90
CA ALA A 6 -28.67 -22.73 2.87
C ALA A 6 -27.71 -21.82 2.11
N MET A 7 -28.11 -20.56 1.93
CA MET A 7 -27.19 -19.44 1.78
C MET A 7 -26.34 -19.41 3.05
N SER A 8 -25.33 -20.27 3.11
CA SER A 8 -24.31 -20.22 4.16
C SER A 8 -23.51 -18.96 3.92
N GLU A 9 -23.74 -18.01 4.82
CA GLU A 9 -22.96 -16.85 5.16
C GLU A 9 -21.45 -17.04 4.94
N ASP A 10 -20.97 -16.86 3.72
CA ASP A 10 -19.55 -16.57 3.46
C ASP A 10 -19.29 -15.06 3.63
N ALA A 11 -19.90 -14.49 4.68
CA ALA A 11 -19.63 -13.16 5.20
C ALA A 11 -18.37 -13.16 6.09
N GLY A 12 -17.47 -14.14 5.87
CA GLY A 12 -16.19 -14.22 6.56
C GLY A 12 -15.38 -12.96 6.32
N GLY A 13 -14.78 -12.42 7.39
CA GLY A 13 -13.81 -11.33 7.38
C GLY A 13 -12.81 -11.44 6.20
N ALA A 14 -12.17 -10.33 5.80
CA ALA A 14 -10.97 -10.51 4.98
C ALA A 14 -10.06 -11.40 5.84
N PRO A 15 -9.63 -12.59 5.37
CA PRO A 15 -8.82 -13.47 6.18
C PRO A 15 -7.70 -12.63 6.76
N ARG A 16 -7.49 -12.64 8.07
CA ARG A 16 -6.45 -11.79 8.71
C ARG A 16 -5.11 -11.93 8.01
N THR A 17 -4.87 -13.10 7.43
CA THR A 17 -3.80 -13.42 6.49
C THR A 17 -3.71 -12.48 5.30
N GLN A 18 -4.80 -12.18 4.58
CA GLN A 18 -4.80 -11.23 3.45
C GLN A 18 -4.37 -9.83 3.91
N VAL A 19 -4.96 -9.31 4.98
CA VAL A 19 -4.60 -7.98 5.51
C VAL A 19 -3.13 -7.95 5.95
N ALA A 20 -2.66 -9.02 6.61
CA ALA A 20 -1.27 -9.15 7.03
C ALA A 20 -0.32 -9.22 5.83
N ILE A 21 -0.65 -9.99 4.78
CA ILE A 21 0.13 -10.05 3.53
C ILE A 21 0.20 -8.66 2.90
N THR A 22 -0.91 -7.94 2.85
CA THR A 22 -0.95 -6.57 2.31
C THR A 22 -0.05 -5.61 3.08
N ALA A 23 -0.14 -5.64 4.41
CA ALA A 23 0.72 -4.82 5.26
C ALA A 23 2.20 -5.19 5.06
N LEU A 24 2.52 -6.48 4.97
CA LEU A 24 3.87 -6.96 4.70
C LEU A 24 4.39 -6.51 3.34
N LEU A 25 3.57 -6.55 2.28
CA LEU A 25 3.94 -6.07 0.96
C LEU A 25 4.25 -4.57 0.98
N ILE A 26 3.42 -3.78 1.64
CA ILE A 26 3.64 -2.34 1.78
C ILE A 26 4.93 -2.06 2.55
N VAL A 27 5.12 -2.71 3.71
CA VAL A 27 6.32 -2.53 4.54
C VAL A 27 7.58 -2.98 3.79
N ALA A 28 7.53 -4.12 3.12
CA ALA A 28 8.65 -4.61 2.31
C ALA A 28 8.97 -3.65 1.16
N GLY A 29 7.95 -3.13 0.45
CA GLY A 29 8.14 -2.14 -0.60
C GLY A 29 8.79 -0.85 -0.08
N VAL A 30 8.33 -0.33 1.07
CA VAL A 30 8.97 0.82 1.74
C VAL A 30 10.43 0.50 2.09
N LEU A 31 10.70 -0.62 2.76
CA LEU A 31 12.07 -0.98 3.18
C LEU A 31 13.03 -1.16 2.00
N ILE A 32 12.55 -1.69 0.87
CA ILE A 32 13.36 -1.85 -0.34
C ILE A 32 13.70 -0.49 -0.96
N LEU A 33 12.75 0.45 -0.99
CA LEU A 33 13.01 1.82 -1.45
C LEU A 33 13.95 2.62 -0.51
N PHE A 34 14.27 2.10 0.67
CA PHE A 34 15.24 2.69 1.60
C PHE A 34 16.66 2.16 1.41
N VAL A 35 16.87 1.17 0.53
CA VAL A 35 18.21 0.68 0.22
C VAL A 35 19.02 1.86 -0.33
N PRO A 36 20.19 2.19 0.25
CA PRO A 36 20.98 3.32 -0.24
C PRO A 36 21.43 3.10 -1.68
N ALA A 37 21.52 4.19 -2.47
CA ALA A 37 22.00 4.16 -3.85
C ALA A 37 23.40 3.53 -4.03
N SER A 38 24.21 3.46 -2.97
CA SER A 38 25.48 2.73 -2.96
C SER A 38 25.34 1.21 -3.07
N ASP A 39 24.17 0.66 -2.70
CA ASP A 39 23.87 -0.77 -2.62
C ASP A 39 22.75 -1.22 -3.59
N GLU A 40 22.15 -0.30 -4.36
CA GLU A 40 21.08 -0.59 -5.33
C GLU A 40 21.53 -1.41 -6.56
N GLY A 41 22.85 -1.49 -6.78
CA GLY A 41 23.43 -2.24 -7.91
C GLY A 41 23.35 -1.47 -9.23
N ARG A 42 23.22 -2.20 -10.35
CA ARG A 42 23.30 -1.62 -11.69
C ARG A 42 22.00 -0.89 -12.05
N VAL A 43 22.11 0.39 -12.43
CA VAL A 43 21.02 1.17 -13.01
C VAL A 43 20.53 0.51 -14.30
N LEU A 44 19.23 0.23 -14.38
CA LEU A 44 18.58 -0.39 -15.54
C LEU A 44 18.09 0.65 -16.55
N VAL A 45 17.49 1.74 -16.06
CA VAL A 45 16.97 2.83 -16.91
C VAL A 45 17.57 4.14 -16.43
N PRO A 46 18.55 4.72 -17.14
CA PRO A 46 19.06 6.04 -16.80
C PRO A 46 17.98 7.09 -17.06
N LEU A 47 17.70 7.90 -16.05
CA LEU A 47 16.68 8.96 -16.11
C LEU A 47 17.34 10.35 -16.24
N SER A 48 18.49 10.55 -15.58
CA SER A 48 19.32 11.76 -15.70
C SER A 48 20.80 11.47 -15.33
N GLU A 49 21.67 12.48 -15.43
CA GLU A 49 23.07 12.32 -14.99
C GLU A 49 23.15 11.98 -13.51
N GLY A 50 23.72 10.81 -13.20
CA GLY A 50 23.84 10.29 -11.84
C GLY A 50 22.56 9.66 -11.28
N HIS A 51 21.48 9.55 -12.07
CA HIS A 51 20.19 9.03 -11.59
C HIS A 51 19.60 8.01 -12.57
N GLY A 52 19.07 6.93 -12.03
CA GLY A 52 18.29 6.01 -12.84
C GLY A 52 17.62 4.94 -12.02
N LEU A 53 16.60 4.35 -12.62
CA LEU A 53 15.81 3.28 -12.03
C LEU A 53 16.68 2.03 -11.88
N SER A 54 16.92 1.60 -10.65
CA SER A 54 17.53 0.31 -10.36
C SER A 54 16.49 -0.82 -10.40
N ALA A 55 16.95 -2.07 -10.46
CA ALA A 55 16.07 -3.23 -10.27
C ALA A 55 15.40 -3.21 -8.89
N VAL A 56 16.13 -2.73 -7.88
CA VAL A 56 15.70 -2.63 -6.48
C VAL A 56 14.53 -1.66 -6.36
N ASP A 57 14.62 -0.50 -7.00
CA ASP A 57 13.54 0.49 -7.02
C ASP A 57 12.27 -0.05 -7.69
N GLY A 58 12.44 -0.74 -8.82
CA GLY A 58 11.34 -1.38 -9.53
C GLY A 58 10.61 -2.39 -8.65
N VAL A 59 11.36 -3.21 -7.90
CA VAL A 59 10.79 -4.18 -6.96
C VAL A 59 10.09 -3.48 -5.81
N GLY A 60 10.70 -2.47 -5.19
CA GLY A 60 10.11 -1.71 -4.09
C GLY A 60 8.79 -1.03 -4.50
N ALA A 61 8.80 -0.35 -5.65
CA ALA A 61 7.63 0.29 -6.22
C ALA A 61 6.53 -0.72 -6.60
N ALA A 62 6.90 -1.88 -7.16
CA ALA A 62 5.94 -2.93 -7.50
C ALA A 62 5.26 -3.52 -6.26
N LEU A 63 6.02 -3.80 -5.20
CA LEU A 63 5.46 -4.29 -3.94
C LEU A 63 4.53 -3.26 -3.29
N LEU A 64 4.91 -1.98 -3.30
CA LEU A 64 4.05 -0.89 -2.85
C LEU A 64 2.75 -0.83 -3.66
N ALA A 65 2.83 -0.84 -4.99
CA ALA A 65 1.65 -0.79 -5.85
C ALA A 65 0.73 -1.99 -5.60
N LEU A 66 1.26 -3.20 -5.58
CA LEU A 66 0.48 -4.43 -5.33
C LEU A 66 -0.17 -4.41 -3.95
N GLY A 67 0.59 -4.05 -2.91
CA GLY A 67 0.07 -3.93 -1.55
C GLY A 67 -0.99 -2.83 -1.43
N GLY A 68 -0.74 -1.65 -1.99
CA GLY A 68 -1.68 -0.53 -1.99
C GLY A 68 -2.99 -0.87 -2.68
N THR A 69 -2.93 -1.38 -3.90
CA THR A 69 -4.12 -1.77 -4.67
C THR A 69 -4.90 -2.86 -3.95
N TRP A 70 -4.23 -3.86 -3.36
CA TRP A 70 -4.93 -4.89 -2.62
C TRP A 70 -5.57 -4.34 -1.34
N LEU A 71 -4.91 -3.40 -0.65
CA LEU A 71 -5.51 -2.71 0.50
C LEU A 71 -6.77 -1.97 0.09
N GLU A 72 -6.74 -1.21 -1.01
CA GLU A 72 -7.91 -0.51 -1.55
C GLU A 72 -9.06 -1.47 -1.84
N VAL A 73 -8.78 -2.60 -2.51
CA VAL A 73 -9.78 -3.65 -2.77
C VAL A 73 -10.38 -4.15 -1.45
N LEU A 74 -9.56 -4.39 -0.43
CA LEU A 74 -10.03 -4.83 0.88
C LEU A 74 -10.91 -3.76 1.56
N VAL A 75 -10.54 -2.48 1.52
CA VAL A 75 -11.39 -1.44 2.12
C VAL A 75 -12.67 -1.24 1.31
N VAL A 76 -12.64 -1.32 -0.03
CA VAL A 76 -13.84 -1.21 -0.88
C VAL A 76 -14.81 -2.35 -0.58
N ARG A 77 -14.31 -3.59 -0.48
CA ARG A 77 -15.14 -4.76 -0.11
C ARG A 77 -15.68 -4.64 1.32
N ARG A 78 -15.01 -3.89 2.20
CA ARG A 78 -15.38 -3.70 3.62
C ARG A 78 -16.08 -2.38 3.90
N LEU A 79 -16.24 -1.49 2.92
CA LEU A 79 -16.91 -0.19 3.07
C LEU A 79 -18.24 -0.26 3.84
N PRO A 80 -19.14 -1.24 3.57
CA PRO A 80 -20.40 -1.36 4.31
C PRO A 80 -20.23 -1.59 5.81
N TYR A 81 -19.07 -2.14 6.23
CA TYR A 81 -18.78 -2.56 7.59
C TYR A 81 -17.81 -1.64 8.34
N LEU A 82 -17.07 -0.78 7.62
CA LEU A 82 -16.07 0.11 8.21
C LEU A 82 -16.68 1.22 9.06
N ALA A 83 -17.98 1.52 8.90
CA ALA A 83 -18.73 2.53 9.66
C ALA A 83 -18.02 3.90 9.77
N LEU A 84 -17.17 4.22 8.78
CA LEU A 84 -16.42 5.47 8.74
C LEU A 84 -17.28 6.57 8.12
N PRO A 85 -17.22 7.81 8.65
CA PRO A 85 -17.88 8.93 8.00
C PRO A 85 -17.23 9.19 6.63
N PRO A 86 -18.00 9.64 5.62
CA PRO A 86 -17.49 9.84 4.25
C PRO A 86 -16.24 10.73 4.17
N ARG A 87 -16.15 11.74 5.04
CA ARG A 87 -14.99 12.64 5.12
C ARG A 87 -13.71 11.93 5.59
N ALA A 88 -13.83 10.98 6.53
CA ALA A 88 -12.69 10.22 7.00
C ALA A 88 -12.20 9.23 5.93
N LEU A 89 -13.12 8.58 5.22
CA LEU A 89 -12.77 7.72 4.08
C LEU A 89 -12.03 8.50 2.99
N PHE A 90 -12.54 9.68 2.63
CA PHE A 90 -11.89 10.56 1.66
C PHE A 90 -10.51 11.00 2.13
N ALA A 91 -10.37 11.44 3.38
CA ALA A 91 -9.09 11.88 3.95
C ALA A 91 -8.06 10.73 4.00
N LEU A 92 -8.48 9.53 4.39
CA LEU A 92 -7.61 8.35 4.42
C LEU A 92 -7.19 7.90 3.02
N GLY A 93 -8.11 7.92 2.05
CA GLY A 93 -7.81 7.63 0.65
C GLY A 93 -6.83 8.66 0.06
N LEU A 94 -7.03 9.94 0.37
CA LEU A 94 -6.13 11.02 -0.06
C LEU A 94 -4.74 10.87 0.56
N LEU A 95 -4.64 10.57 1.86
CA LEU A 95 -3.35 10.31 2.53
C LEU A 95 -2.63 9.09 1.96
N ALA A 96 -3.35 7.99 1.72
CA ALA A 96 -2.80 6.78 1.14
C ALA A 96 -2.29 7.02 -0.29
N GLY A 97 -3.12 7.62 -1.15
CA GLY A 97 -2.77 7.92 -2.54
C GLY A 97 -1.62 8.92 -2.64
N LEU A 98 -1.64 9.98 -1.83
CA LEU A 98 -0.56 10.96 -1.77
C LEU A 98 0.75 10.33 -1.29
N GLY A 99 0.71 9.54 -0.21
CA GLY A 99 1.89 8.91 0.35
C GLY A 99 2.51 7.89 -0.61
N MET A 100 1.68 7.08 -1.27
CA MET A 100 2.11 6.14 -2.30
C MET A 100 2.69 6.85 -3.51
N GLY A 101 2.01 7.88 -4.02
CA GLY A 101 2.49 8.68 -5.14
C GLY A 101 3.83 9.36 -4.83
N LEU A 102 4.01 9.87 -3.61
CA LEU A 102 5.27 10.45 -3.14
C LEU A 102 6.41 9.45 -3.06
N LEU A 103 6.16 8.25 -2.54
CA LEU A 103 7.17 7.19 -2.48
C LEU A 103 7.58 6.75 -3.88
N ILE A 104 6.61 6.55 -4.78
CA ILE A 104 6.89 6.18 -6.17
C ILE A 104 7.64 7.32 -6.87
N ALA A 105 7.22 8.58 -6.70
CA ALA A 105 7.88 9.74 -7.30
C ALA A 105 9.31 9.97 -6.77
N SER A 106 9.57 9.60 -5.50
CA SER A 106 10.91 9.73 -4.92
C SER A 106 11.94 8.81 -5.57
N VAL A 107 11.52 7.73 -6.23
CA VAL A 107 12.42 6.89 -7.04
C VAL A 107 12.98 7.69 -8.23
N PHE A 108 12.16 8.54 -8.84
CA PHE A 108 12.50 9.24 -10.07
C PHE A 108 13.23 10.56 -9.83
N SER A 109 13.25 11.06 -8.60
CA SER A 109 13.86 12.35 -8.29
C SER A 109 14.76 12.24 -7.07
N GLY A 110 16.02 12.67 -7.17
CA GLY A 110 17.00 12.74 -6.07
C GLY A 110 16.63 13.76 -4.96
N PHE A 111 15.33 14.03 -4.79
CA PHE A 111 14.76 14.98 -3.87
C PHE A 111 14.87 14.44 -2.44
N PHE A 112 15.95 14.85 -1.77
CA PHE A 112 16.24 14.53 -0.37
C PHE A 112 15.01 14.91 0.49
N TRP A 113 14.37 13.91 1.13
CA TRP A 113 13.25 13.98 2.09
C TRP A 113 11.80 13.76 1.62
N TRP A 114 11.49 13.77 0.32
CA TRP A 114 10.09 13.57 -0.09
C TRP A 114 9.59 12.15 0.19
N TRP A 115 10.49 11.17 0.18
CA TRP A 115 10.22 9.81 0.61
C TRP A 115 9.77 9.75 2.08
N ALA A 116 10.30 10.61 2.96
CA ALA A 116 9.95 10.61 4.38
C ALA A 116 8.53 11.13 4.59
N ILE A 117 8.15 12.17 3.83
CA ILE A 117 6.78 12.69 3.81
C ILE A 117 5.82 11.62 3.25
N GLY A 118 6.21 10.96 2.16
CA GLY A 118 5.46 9.86 1.56
C GLY A 118 5.24 8.68 2.50
N ALA A 119 6.32 8.21 3.15
CA ALA A 119 6.28 7.13 4.14
C ALA A 119 5.42 7.49 5.36
N THR A 120 5.51 8.73 5.85
CA THR A 120 4.72 9.17 7.01
C THR A 120 3.24 9.24 6.67
N THR A 121 2.89 9.86 5.53
CA THR A 121 1.50 9.99 5.07
C THR A 121 0.86 8.63 4.76
N LEU A 122 1.57 7.76 4.05
CA LEU A 122 1.13 6.38 3.79
C LEU A 122 1.03 5.58 5.11
N GLY A 123 2.02 5.72 5.99
CA GLY A 123 2.06 5.04 7.29
C GLY A 123 0.85 5.37 8.16
N VAL A 124 0.47 6.64 8.24
CA VAL A 124 -0.74 7.07 8.96
C VAL A 124 -2.00 6.41 8.38
N ALA A 125 -2.15 6.40 7.05
CA ALA A 125 -3.30 5.79 6.40
C ALA A 125 -3.36 4.27 6.66
N VAL A 126 -2.23 3.57 6.53
CA VAL A 126 -2.09 2.14 6.77
C VAL A 126 -2.38 1.79 8.23
N LEU A 127 -1.83 2.55 9.19
CA LEU A 127 -2.07 2.36 10.62
C LEU A 127 -3.55 2.46 11.01
N VAL A 128 -4.35 3.22 10.26
CA VAL A 128 -5.79 3.33 10.48
C VAL A 128 -6.55 2.24 9.72
N LEU A 129 -6.24 2.04 8.43
CA LEU A 129 -7.01 1.14 7.56
C LEU A 129 -6.78 -0.35 7.86
N VAL A 130 -5.55 -0.76 8.20
CA VAL A 130 -5.20 -2.15 8.50
C VAL A 130 -5.98 -2.70 9.70
N PRO A 131 -5.97 -2.07 10.89
CA PRO A 131 -6.74 -2.60 12.01
C PRO A 131 -8.24 -2.53 11.78
N LEU A 132 -8.74 -1.55 11.03
CA LEU A 132 -10.17 -1.46 10.69
C LEU A 132 -10.60 -2.56 9.72
N THR A 133 -9.75 -2.95 8.78
CA THR A 133 -10.01 -4.07 7.86
C THR A 133 -9.76 -5.44 8.50
N ALA A 134 -8.88 -5.54 9.50
CA ALA A 134 -8.61 -6.77 10.25
C ALA A 134 -9.58 -7.04 11.41
N ARG A 135 -10.28 -6.01 11.92
CA ARG A 135 -11.30 -6.16 12.96
C ARG A 135 -12.60 -6.66 12.32
N ARG A 136 -12.96 -7.92 12.65
CA ARG A 136 -14.15 -8.71 12.30
C ARG A 136 -13.90 -9.70 11.16
#